data_AF-A0A7C0XG97-F1
#
_entry.id   AF-A0A7C0XG97-F1
#
_cell.length_a   1.000
_cell.length_b   1.000
_cell.length_c   1.000
_cell.angle_alpha   90.00
_cell.angle_beta   90.00
_cell.angle_gamma   90.00
#
_symmetry.space_group_name_H-M   'P 1'
#
loop_
_entity.id
_entity.type
_entity.pdbx_description
1 polymer ?
#
loop_
_entity_poly.entity_id
_entity_poly.type
_entity_poly.pdbx_seq_one_letter_code
_entity_poly.pdbx_strand_id
1 'polypeptide(L)' 'MHGWKGKFLRINLSKSKAKAERYDGVIARNFLGGRGFAVKILWDELKPRVDPLSPENKLVFAVGPLTGFSL' A
#
# COMPACT_ATOMS: atom_id res chain seq x y z
N MET A 1 13.23 2.63 12.24
CA MET A 1 13.03 2.52 10.78
C MET A 1 12.99 3.95 10.22
N HIS A 2 14.02 4.37 9.49
CA HIS A 2 14.10 5.72 8.90
C HIS A 2 13.62 5.71 7.45
N GLY A 3 13.15 6.84 6.92
CA GLY A 3 12.58 6.96 5.57
C GLY A 3 11.13 6.47 5.45
N TRP A 4 10.74 5.43 6.18
CA TRP A 4 9.36 4.94 6.22
C TRP A 4 8.50 5.58 7.31
N LYS A 5 7.23 5.88 6.99
CA LYS A 5 6.24 6.39 7.96
C LYS A 5 5.58 5.30 8.82
N GLY A 6 5.77 4.01 8.47
CA GLY A 6 5.28 2.88 9.27
C GLY A 6 3.76 2.68 9.25
N LYS A 7 3.03 3.34 8.34
CA LYS A 7 1.58 3.25 8.21
C LYS A 7 1.15 3.28 6.74
N PHE A 8 0.03 2.63 6.45
CA PHE A 8 -0.74 2.79 5.22
C PHE A 8 -2.05 3.52 5.53
N LEU A 9 -2.53 4.35 4.61
CA LEU A 9 -3.91 4.84 4.64
C LEU A 9 -4.76 3.88 3.80
N ARG A 10 -5.71 3.20 4.42
CA ARG A 10 -6.70 2.35 3.75
C ARG A 10 -7.99 3.12 3.59
N ILE A 11 -8.50 3.16 2.36
CA ILE A 11 -9.75 3.84 2.02
C ILE A 11 -10.69 2.83 1.37
N ASN A 12 -11.92 2.76 1.86
CA ASN A 12 -13.01 2.03 1.22
C ASN A 12 -14.04 3.05 0.73
N LEU A 13 -14.13 3.22 -0.58
CA LEU A 13 -15.02 4.21 -1.21
C LEU A 13 -16.50 3.82 -1.08
N SER A 14 -16.84 2.54 -1.21
CA SER A 14 -18.22 2.05 -1.07
C SER A 14 -18.80 2.27 0.34
N LYS A 15 -17.93 2.34 1.36
CA LYS A 15 -18.32 2.57 2.77
C LYS A 15 -18.01 3.97 3.27
N SER A 16 -17.41 4.83 2.44
CA SER A 16 -16.90 6.15 2.83
C SER A 16 -16.04 6.12 4.12
N LYS A 17 -15.13 5.15 4.22
CA LYS A 17 -14.26 4.97 5.40
C LYS A 17 -12.79 5.12 5.06
N ALA A 18 -12.04 5.82 5.92
CA ALA A 18 -10.59 5.91 5.88
C ALA A 18 -9.99 5.51 7.22
N LYS A 19 -8.89 4.74 7.20
CA LYS A 19 -8.20 4.27 8.40
C LYS A 19 -6.69 4.24 8.16
N ALA A 20 -5.93 4.78 9.10
CA ALA A 20 -4.48 4.60 9.15
C ALA A 20 -4.15 3.26 9.83
N GLU A 21 -3.46 2.38 9.12
CA GLU A 21 -3.08 1.06 9.60
C GLU A 21 -1.57 0.97 9.71
N ARG A 22 -1.05 0.52 10.86
CA ARG A 22 0.37 0.20 11.01
C ARG A 22 0.66 -1.09 10.24
N TYR A 23 1.79 -1.11 9.55
CA TYR A 23 2.29 -2.32 8.90
C TYR A 23 3.53 -2.83 9.64
N ASP A 24 3.82 -4.13 9.49
CA ASP A 24 5.03 -4.74 10.05
C ASP A 24 6.28 -4.23 9.33
N GLY A 25 7.31 -3.85 10.09
CA GLY A 25 8.61 -3.44 9.56
C GLY A 25 9.28 -4.50 8.66
N VAL A 26 8.91 -5.78 8.77
CA VAL A 26 9.33 -6.83 7.82
C VAL A 26 8.91 -6.49 6.39
N ILE A 27 7.70 -5.96 6.19
CA ILE A 27 7.23 -5.54 4.86
C ILE A 27 8.13 -4.45 4.29
N ALA A 28 8.49 -3.45 5.11
CA ALA A 28 9.40 -2.38 4.69
C ALA A 28 10.78 -2.90 4.27
N ARG A 29 11.36 -3.80 5.05
CA ARG A 29 12.68 -4.37 4.74
C ARG A 29 12.69 -5.24 3.50
N ASN A 30 11.66 -6.06 3.31
CA ASN A 30 11.63 -7.05 2.22
C ASN A 30 11.18 -6.43 0.89
N PHE A 31 10.38 -5.38 0.92
CA PHE A 31 9.75 -4.81 -0.29
C PHE A 31 10.15 -3.36 -0.58
N LEU A 32 11.00 -2.74 0.26
CA LEU A 32 11.57 -1.40 0.15
C LEU A 32 10.56 -0.23 0.14
N GLY A 33 9.47 -0.29 -0.61
CA GLY A 33 8.50 0.78 -0.80
C GLY A 33 7.99 0.82 -2.24
N GLY A 34 7.25 1.87 -2.60
CA GLY A 34 6.83 2.13 -3.98
C GLY A 34 6.18 0.89 -4.64
N ARG A 35 6.72 0.48 -5.79
CA ARG A 35 6.25 -0.71 -6.52
C ARG A 35 6.28 -1.99 -5.67
N GLY A 36 7.29 -2.18 -4.82
CA GLY A 36 7.39 -3.37 -4.00
C GLY A 36 6.23 -3.49 -2.99
N PHE A 37 5.83 -2.36 -2.40
CA PHE A 37 4.64 -2.33 -1.54
C PHE A 37 3.36 -2.57 -2.34
N ALA A 38 3.22 -1.92 -3.51
CA ALA A 38 2.05 -2.10 -4.35
C ALA A 38 1.86 -3.57 -4.75
N VAL A 39 2.91 -4.24 -5.23
CA VAL A 39 2.84 -5.65 -5.62
C VAL A 39 2.54 -6.56 -4.43
N LYS A 40 3.16 -6.33 -3.25
CA LYS A 40 2.87 -7.13 -2.05
C LYS A 40 1.41 -7.01 -1.61
N ILE A 41 0.86 -5.80 -1.60
CA ILE A 41 -0.54 -5.55 -1.25
C ILE A 41 -1.48 -6.26 -2.23
N LEU A 42 -1.22 -6.14 -3.53
CA LEU A 42 -2.06 -6.80 -4.55
C LEU A 42 -1.94 -8.32 -4.46
N TRP A 43 -0.73 -8.85 -4.24
CA TRP A 43 -0.50 -10.29 -4.07
C TRP A 43 -1.26 -10.89 -2.89
N ASP A 44 -1.28 -10.20 -1.75
CA ASP A 44 -1.94 -10.70 -0.54
C ASP A 44 -3.46 -10.51 -0.56
N GLU A 45 -3.95 -9.42 -1.16
CA GLU A 45 -5.31 -8.95 -0.92
C GLU A 45 -6.20 -8.96 -2.17
N LEU A 46 -5.65 -8.96 -3.39
CA LEU A 46 -6.44 -8.95 -4.61
C LEU A 46 -6.75 -10.38 -5.06
N LYS A 47 -8.04 -10.70 -5.21
CA LYS A 47 -8.44 -12.01 -5.72
C LYS A 47 -7.97 -12.18 -7.18
N PRO A 48 -7.47 -13.36 -7.56
CA PRO A 48 -7.16 -13.65 -8.96
C PRO A 48 -8.37 -13.45 -9.86
N ARG A 49 -8.15 -12.96 -11.09
CA ARG A 49 -9.18 -12.78 -12.13
C ARG A 49 -10.32 -11.83 -11.73
N VAL A 50 -10.07 -10.90 -10.80
CA VAL A 50 -10.98 -9.76 -10.58
C VAL A 50 -11.14 -8.96 -11.88
N ASP A 51 -12.36 -8.50 -12.15
CA ASP A 51 -12.61 -7.54 -13.22
C ASP A 51 -11.86 -6.23 -12.92
N PRO A 52 -10.95 -5.76 -13.79
CA PRO A 52 -10.14 -4.56 -13.54
C PRO A 52 -10.95 -3.29 -13.26
N LEU A 53 -12.21 -3.20 -13.70
CA LEU A 53 -13.06 -2.03 -13.51
C LEU A 53 -14.10 -2.21 -12.39
N SER A 54 -14.09 -3.35 -11.70
CA SER A 54 -15.04 -3.62 -10.62
C SER A 54 -14.61 -2.96 -9.29
N PRO A 55 -15.56 -2.70 -8.37
CA PRO A 55 -15.25 -2.11 -7.06
C PRO A 55 -14.40 -3.02 -6.15
N GLU A 56 -14.23 -4.30 -6.50
CA GLU A 56 -13.34 -5.24 -5.82
C GLU A 56 -11.87 -5.05 -6.20
N ASN A 57 -11.58 -4.33 -7.29
CA ASN A 57 -10.21 -3.99 -7.65
C ASN A 57 -9.59 -2.98 -6.67
N LYS A 58 -8.27 -2.99 -6.55
CA LYS A 58 -7.51 -2.15 -5.61
C LYS A 58 -6.60 -1.18 -6.36
N LEU A 59 -6.81 0.11 -6.14
CA LEU A 59 -5.89 1.16 -6.56
C LEU A 59 -4.88 1.43 -5.44
N VAL A 60 -3.58 1.33 -5.73
CA VAL A 60 -2.51 1.52 -4.75
C VAL A 60 -1.61 2.68 -5.16
N PHE A 61 -1.58 3.71 -4.32
CA PHE A 61 -0.56 4.76 -4.35
C PHE A 61 0.48 4.43 -3.28
N ALA A 62 1.69 4.07 -3.71
CA ALA A 62 2.77 3.70 -2.81
C ALA A 62 4.01 4.54 -3.09
N VAL A 63 4.64 5.01 -2.01
CA VAL A 63 5.87 5.81 -2.06
C VAL A 63 7.05 5.01 -1.53
N GLY A 64 8.26 5.34 -1.98
CA GLY A 64 9.50 4.80 -1.45
C GLY A 64 10.03 5.59 -0.24
N PRO A 65 11.00 5.05 0.50
CA PRO A 65 11.54 5.66 1.73
C PRO A 65 12.28 6.99 1.51
N LEU A 66 12.68 7.28 0.27
CA LEU A 66 13.33 8.54 -0.11
C LEU A 66 12.33 9.59 -0.65
N THR A 67 11.06 9.24 -0.78
CA THR A 67 10.06 10.18 -1.34
C THR A 67 9.81 11.32 -0.37
N GLY A 68 9.97 12.56 -0.85
CA GLY A 68 9.85 13.77 -0.03
C GLY A 68 11.07 14.07 0.84
N PHE A 69 12.18 13.33 0.67
CA PHE A 69 13.45 13.70 1.27
C PHE A 69 14.04 14.90 0.51
N SER A 70 14.43 15.95 1.25
CA SER A 70 15.18 17.08 0.69
C SER A 70 16.68 16.79 0.87
N LEU A 71 17.43 16.90 -0.22
CA LEU A 71 18.89 16.76 -0.23
C LEU A 71 19.58 17.98 0.40
#